data_AF-A0A8T4XDR4-F1
#
_entry.id   AF-A0A8T4XDR4-F1
#
_cell.length_a   1.000
_cell.length_b   1.000
_cell.length_c   1.000
_cell.angle_alpha   90.00
_cell.angle_beta   90.00
_cell.angle_gamma   90.00
#
_symmetry.space_group_name_H-M   'P 1'
#
loop_
_entity.id
_entity.type
_entity.pdbx_description
1 polymer ?
#
loop_
_entity_poly.entity_id
_entity_poly.type
_entity_poly.pdbx_seq_one_letter_code
_entity_poly.pdbx_strand_id
1 'polypeptide(L)'
;MNRLDYRDLARRAFPFIKTFLSPIISEDEQETLHPKLYDELINSGTDAIVRKLREYNDRRRKLVEDLKKKISINKFVVDESVSNSRLVASDASNNGVDFRSAFIPFYASAAIVTEGKKIVDEPIFKVDEQDVWPDEPRAHDRESLLASKLQFEVTLDAIERWRPKYVIIDGSLLLNYWLLPIRPGFTEEYKRDFNLTILKSIELIYTCFKMDIPIVGFVKRTRVNDICAELGFPKMRDTALLDTVLSMGEYTEPKPIQKENMVLKWYRNTCHKMGVSETDIENVFDIYFSYIKTGFTTPFRLEFPRYCIDSFRDISSIILATSEEYGIPFALNEVDNLVKISSFLSNIRTLIIYSKALDLVKKGDLSQEDLNLFSLQHGERWVIGDREYLKNLLEI
;
A
#
# COMPACT_ATOMS: atom_id res chain seq x y z
N MET A 1 20.30 -57.55 -11.35
CA MET A 1 20.03 -56.66 -10.20
C MET A 1 19.34 -55.41 -10.74
N ASN A 2 18.05 -55.29 -10.49
CA ASN A 2 17.14 -54.34 -11.15
C ASN A 2 17.54 -52.88 -10.88
N ARG A 3 17.77 -52.11 -11.94
CA ARG A 3 17.58 -50.65 -11.92
C ARG A 3 16.08 -50.42 -11.68
N LEU A 4 15.73 -50.02 -10.47
CA LEU A 4 14.40 -49.48 -10.18
C LEU A 4 14.17 -48.30 -11.12
N ASP A 5 13.24 -48.47 -12.06
CA ASP A 5 12.79 -47.43 -12.96
C ASP A 5 12.05 -46.37 -12.13
N TYR A 6 12.73 -45.26 -11.83
CA TYR A 6 12.15 -44.11 -11.13
C TYR A 6 10.91 -43.57 -11.85
N ARG A 7 10.73 -43.87 -13.16
CA ARG A 7 9.55 -43.47 -13.95
C ARG A 7 8.27 -44.18 -13.51
N ASP A 8 8.36 -45.45 -13.11
CA ASP A 8 7.19 -46.22 -12.67
C ASP A 8 6.79 -45.90 -11.23
N LEU A 9 7.75 -45.49 -10.39
CA LEU A 9 7.50 -44.97 -9.05
C LEU A 9 6.85 -43.58 -9.06
N ALA A 10 7.31 -42.68 -9.93
CA ALA A 10 6.68 -41.36 -10.13
C ALA A 10 5.26 -41.47 -10.71
N ARG A 11 5.02 -42.44 -11.61
CA ARG A 11 3.69 -42.70 -12.19
C ARG A 11 2.68 -43.32 -11.22
N ARG A 12 3.14 -44.07 -10.22
CA ARG A 12 2.27 -44.75 -9.23
C ARG A 12 2.01 -43.94 -7.96
N ALA A 13 2.88 -42.99 -7.60
CA ALA A 13 2.81 -42.33 -6.30
C ALA A 13 1.92 -41.08 -6.24
N PHE A 14 1.58 -40.43 -7.35
CA PHE A 14 0.96 -39.09 -7.30
C PHE A 14 -0.22 -38.88 -8.27
N PRO A 15 -1.44 -39.33 -7.92
CA PRO A 15 -2.65 -39.10 -8.70
C PRO A 15 -3.00 -37.61 -8.86
N PHE A 16 -2.63 -36.78 -7.89
CA PHE A 16 -2.97 -35.35 -7.85
C PHE A 16 -2.26 -34.54 -8.96
N ILE A 17 -0.96 -34.75 -9.16
CA ILE A 17 -0.16 -34.00 -10.15
C ILE A 17 -0.71 -34.22 -11.57
N LYS A 18 -1.06 -35.46 -11.92
CA LYS A 18 -1.60 -35.78 -13.25
C LYS A 18 -3.02 -35.26 -13.47
N THR A 19 -3.83 -35.20 -12.42
CA THR A 19 -5.26 -34.85 -12.54
C THR A 19 -5.51 -33.34 -12.46
N PHE A 20 -4.70 -32.61 -11.68
CA PHE A 20 -4.91 -31.17 -11.45
C PHE A 20 -3.97 -30.27 -12.24
N LEU A 21 -2.72 -30.68 -12.51
CA LEU A 21 -1.70 -29.81 -13.12
C LEU A 21 -1.44 -30.11 -14.60
N SER A 22 -1.76 -31.32 -15.07
CA SER A 22 -1.61 -31.71 -16.48
C SER A 22 -2.32 -30.80 -17.51
N PRO A 23 -3.45 -30.14 -17.21
CA PRO A 23 -4.06 -29.19 -18.14
C PRO A 23 -3.38 -27.81 -18.19
N ILE A 24 -2.51 -27.51 -17.22
CA ILE A 24 -2.01 -26.15 -16.94
C ILE A 24 -0.51 -26.02 -17.29
N ILE A 25 0.23 -27.13 -17.31
CA ILE A 25 1.69 -27.16 -17.46
C ILE A 25 2.06 -27.72 -18.84
N SER A 26 2.94 -27.00 -19.56
CA SER A 26 3.46 -27.40 -20.88
C SER A 26 4.30 -28.69 -20.81
N GLU A 27 4.40 -29.45 -21.91
CA GLU A 27 5.17 -30.71 -21.93
C GLU A 27 6.66 -30.51 -21.56
N ASP A 28 7.24 -29.36 -21.91
CA ASP A 28 8.63 -29.00 -21.56
C ASP A 28 8.81 -28.72 -20.05
N GLU A 29 7.82 -28.10 -19.39
CA GLU A 29 7.83 -27.91 -17.94
C GLU A 29 7.62 -29.23 -17.18
N GLN A 30 6.91 -30.20 -17.78
CA GLN A 30 6.74 -31.54 -17.21
C GLN A 30 8.06 -32.32 -17.13
N GLU A 31 9.01 -32.08 -18.05
CA GLU A 31 10.34 -32.73 -18.02
C GLU A 31 11.25 -32.23 -16.88
N THR A 32 11.01 -31.02 -16.36
CA THR A 32 11.79 -30.40 -15.27
C THR A 32 11.17 -30.57 -13.88
N LEU A 33 10.01 -31.24 -13.78
CA LEU A 33 9.35 -31.51 -12.50
C LEU A 33 10.19 -32.46 -11.65
N HIS A 34 10.68 -31.98 -10.51
CA HIS A 34 11.29 -32.80 -9.45
C HIS A 34 10.19 -33.38 -8.55
N PRO A 35 9.67 -34.61 -8.79
CA PRO A 35 8.38 -35.01 -8.20
C PRO A 35 8.43 -35.11 -6.68
N LYS A 36 9.61 -35.45 -6.12
CA LYS A 36 9.86 -35.46 -4.68
C LYS A 36 9.79 -34.05 -4.06
N LEU A 37 10.35 -33.04 -4.73
CA LEU A 37 10.30 -31.65 -4.25
C LEU A 37 8.86 -31.15 -4.24
N TYR A 38 8.09 -31.43 -5.30
CA TYR A 38 6.69 -31.04 -5.36
C TYR A 38 5.82 -31.79 -4.35
N ASP A 39 6.07 -33.07 -4.11
CA ASP A 39 5.38 -33.82 -3.06
C ASP A 39 5.68 -33.27 -1.66
N GLU A 40 6.95 -32.98 -1.38
CA GLU A 40 7.36 -32.36 -0.10
C GLU A 40 6.76 -30.96 0.08
N LEU A 41 6.72 -30.12 -0.97
CA LEU A 41 6.16 -28.77 -0.92
C LEU A 41 4.63 -28.75 -0.88
N ILE A 42 3.97 -29.53 -1.75
CA ILE A 42 2.52 -29.47 -1.94
C ILE A 42 1.80 -30.35 -0.92
N ASN A 43 2.21 -31.59 -0.68
CA ASN A 43 1.45 -32.46 0.20
C ASN A 43 1.92 -32.30 1.65
N SER A 44 3.17 -32.66 1.92
CA SER A 44 3.72 -32.62 3.29
C SER A 44 3.78 -31.18 3.84
N GLY A 45 4.16 -30.23 2.98
CA GLY A 45 4.19 -28.81 3.30
C GLY A 45 2.80 -28.25 3.60
N THR A 46 1.79 -28.55 2.78
CA THR A 46 0.42 -28.05 2.98
C THR A 46 -0.19 -28.58 4.27
N ASP A 47 -0.05 -29.87 4.58
CA ASP A 47 -0.57 -30.44 5.84
C ASP A 47 0.04 -29.76 7.06
N ALA A 48 1.36 -29.48 7.02
CA ALA A 48 2.02 -28.76 8.08
C ALA A 48 1.51 -27.32 8.21
N ILE A 49 1.22 -26.64 7.10
CA ILE A 49 0.63 -25.29 7.08
C ILE A 49 -0.78 -25.31 7.65
N VAL A 50 -1.64 -26.24 7.23
CA VAL A 50 -3.03 -26.35 7.71
C VAL A 50 -3.07 -26.61 9.22
N ARG A 51 -2.18 -27.46 9.75
CA ARG A 51 -2.04 -27.64 11.21
C ARG A 51 -1.68 -26.33 11.92
N LYS A 52 -0.68 -25.59 11.42
CA LYS A 52 -0.29 -24.29 11.98
C LYS A 52 -1.42 -23.26 11.91
N LEU A 53 -2.19 -23.24 10.83
CA LEU A 53 -3.36 -22.36 10.68
C LEU A 53 -4.48 -22.72 11.66
N ARG A 54 -4.69 -24.00 11.94
CA ARG A 54 -5.63 -24.45 12.97
C ARG A 54 -5.21 -23.95 14.35
N GLU A 55 -3.94 -24.16 14.73
CA GLU A 55 -3.39 -23.66 16.00
C GLU A 55 -3.49 -22.14 16.11
N TYR A 56 -3.21 -21.43 15.01
CA TYR A 56 -3.35 -19.97 14.93
C TYR A 56 -4.80 -19.54 15.17
N ASN A 57 -5.77 -20.21 14.55
CA ASN A 57 -7.19 -19.90 14.69
C ASN A 57 -7.73 -20.23 16.10
N ASP A 58 -7.27 -21.32 16.73
CA ASP A 58 -7.67 -21.67 18.09
C ASP A 58 -7.14 -20.64 19.10
N ARG A 59 -5.92 -20.11 18.89
CA ARG A 59 -5.40 -18.97 19.67
C ARG A 59 -6.24 -17.72 19.44
N ARG A 60 -6.60 -17.42 18.19
CA ARG A 60 -7.47 -16.28 17.86
C ARG A 60 -8.80 -16.35 18.60
N ARG A 61 -9.47 -17.51 18.61
CA ARG A 61 -10.76 -17.69 19.31
C ARG A 61 -10.66 -17.41 20.81
N LYS A 62 -9.58 -17.85 21.47
CA LYS A 62 -9.36 -17.58 22.89
C LYS A 62 -9.23 -16.08 23.17
N LEU A 63 -8.55 -15.36 22.27
CA LEU A 63 -8.33 -13.91 22.39
C LEU A 63 -9.58 -13.06 22.22
N VAL A 64 -10.57 -13.54 21.46
CA VAL A 64 -11.82 -12.78 21.24
C VAL A 64 -12.51 -12.45 22.56
N GLU A 65 -12.54 -13.38 23.50
CA GLU A 65 -13.19 -13.18 24.80
C GLU A 65 -12.42 -12.21 25.70
N ASP A 66 -11.09 -12.18 25.60
CA ASP A 66 -10.26 -11.20 26.29
C ASP A 66 -10.35 -9.81 25.64
N LEU A 67 -10.44 -9.78 24.30
CA LEU A 67 -10.58 -8.57 23.51
C LEU A 67 -11.89 -7.85 23.87
N LYS A 68 -13.03 -8.55 23.87
CA LYS A 68 -14.34 -7.98 24.22
C LYS A 68 -14.38 -7.30 25.60
N LYS A 69 -13.50 -7.69 26.52
CA LYS A 69 -13.40 -7.07 27.87
C LYS A 69 -12.50 -5.84 27.90
N LYS A 70 -11.62 -5.67 26.90
CA LYS A 70 -10.54 -4.68 26.88
C LYS A 70 -10.72 -3.57 25.84
N ILE A 71 -11.58 -3.76 24.85
CA ILE A 71 -11.88 -2.74 23.85
C ILE A 71 -13.34 -2.34 23.91
N SER A 72 -13.59 -1.04 23.80
CA SER A 72 -14.92 -0.50 23.55
C SER A 72 -15.19 -0.54 22.05
N ILE A 73 -16.29 -1.17 21.66
CA ILE A 73 -16.79 -1.17 20.29
C ILE A 73 -18.01 -0.25 20.25
N ASN A 74 -17.98 0.67 19.31
CA ASN A 74 -19.04 1.65 19.12
C ASN A 74 -19.62 1.49 17.71
N LYS A 75 -20.86 1.92 17.54
CA LYS A 75 -21.57 1.87 16.25
C LYS A 75 -21.76 3.27 15.71
N PHE A 76 -21.65 3.44 14.40
CA PHE A 76 -21.99 4.70 13.75
C PHE A 76 -23.49 4.96 13.80
N VAL A 77 -23.83 6.23 13.93
CA VAL A 77 -25.14 6.74 13.52
C VAL A 77 -24.85 7.53 12.25
N VAL A 78 -25.32 7.02 11.11
CA VAL A 78 -25.12 7.69 9.83
C VAL A 78 -25.88 9.01 9.88
N ASP A 79 -25.14 10.11 9.76
CA ASP A 79 -25.70 11.43 9.57
C ASP A 79 -25.64 11.79 8.08
N GLU A 80 -26.79 11.76 7.41
CA GLU A 80 -26.91 12.12 5.99
C GLU A 80 -26.56 13.58 5.71
N SER A 81 -26.61 14.47 6.71
CA SER A 81 -26.20 15.87 6.52
C SER A 81 -24.68 16.00 6.41
N VAL A 82 -23.95 15.10 7.06
CA VAL A 82 -22.47 15.09 7.07
C VAL A 82 -21.91 14.36 5.86
N SER A 83 -22.60 13.34 5.34
CA SER A 83 -22.14 12.49 4.23
C SER A 83 -21.90 13.24 2.91
N ASN A 84 -22.58 14.38 2.70
CA ASN A 84 -22.41 15.25 1.53
C ASN A 84 -21.42 16.40 1.75
N SER A 85 -20.66 16.38 2.85
CA SER A 85 -19.63 17.39 3.10
C SER A 85 -18.53 17.34 2.05
N ARG A 86 -17.94 18.49 1.75
CA ARG A 86 -16.79 18.60 0.85
C ARG A 86 -15.57 17.91 1.44
N LEU A 87 -15.12 16.86 0.77
CA LEU A 87 -14.02 15.99 1.16
C LEU A 87 -12.95 16.03 0.07
N VAL A 88 -11.68 16.12 0.47
CA VAL A 88 -10.55 15.84 -0.44
C VAL A 88 -10.03 14.43 -0.19
N ALA A 89 -9.78 13.71 -1.27
CA ALA A 89 -9.12 12.40 -1.25
C ALA A 89 -7.87 12.42 -2.14
N SER A 90 -6.81 11.75 -1.71
CA SER A 90 -5.54 11.68 -2.46
C SER A 90 -4.92 10.29 -2.43
N ASP A 91 -4.31 9.88 -3.54
CA ASP A 91 -3.53 8.63 -3.66
C ASP A 91 -2.28 8.85 -4.53
N ALA A 92 -1.30 7.95 -4.39
CA ALA A 92 -0.08 7.93 -5.19
C ALA A 92 0.24 6.52 -5.65
N SER A 93 0.74 6.42 -6.89
CA SER A 93 1.14 5.16 -7.51
C SER A 93 2.58 5.24 -8.00
N ASN A 94 3.26 4.10 -8.02
CA ASN A 94 4.61 3.94 -8.51
C ASN A 94 4.78 2.59 -9.20
N ASN A 95 5.63 2.54 -10.23
CA ASN A 95 5.92 1.32 -11.00
C ASN A 95 7.13 1.51 -11.92
N GLY A 96 8.25 1.98 -11.37
CA GLY A 96 9.50 2.17 -12.11
C GLY A 96 10.11 0.86 -12.59
N VAL A 97 11.06 0.96 -13.52
CA VAL A 97 11.65 -0.18 -14.22
C VAL A 97 13.15 -0.22 -14.04
N ASP A 98 13.68 -1.40 -13.75
CA ASP A 98 15.12 -1.65 -13.67
C ASP A 98 15.69 -2.02 -15.05
N PHE A 99 16.51 -1.14 -15.61
CA PHE A 99 17.33 -1.44 -16.78
C PHE A 99 18.70 -1.87 -16.33
N ARG A 100 19.42 -2.62 -17.17
CA ARG A 100 20.79 -3.09 -16.88
C ARG A 100 21.75 -1.99 -16.41
N SER A 101 21.53 -0.75 -16.85
CA SER A 101 22.38 0.38 -16.49
C SER A 101 21.85 1.22 -15.34
N ALA A 102 20.54 1.22 -15.07
CA ALA A 102 19.93 2.11 -14.10
C ALA A 102 18.45 1.80 -13.87
N PHE A 103 17.95 2.20 -12.70
CA PHE A 103 16.52 2.25 -12.44
C PHE A 103 15.91 3.55 -12.98
N ILE A 104 14.79 3.43 -13.68
CA ILE A 104 13.99 4.56 -14.16
C ILE A 104 12.69 4.62 -13.35
N PRO A 105 12.54 5.58 -12.43
CA PRO A 105 11.35 5.69 -11.61
C PRO A 105 10.15 6.15 -12.42
N PHE A 106 8.97 5.68 -12.06
CA PHE A 106 7.70 6.05 -12.65
C PHE A 106 6.62 6.14 -11.58
N TYR A 107 6.37 7.35 -11.10
CA TYR A 107 5.41 7.61 -10.04
C TYR A 107 4.61 8.88 -10.31
N ALA A 108 3.41 8.90 -9.76
CA ALA A 108 2.45 10.00 -9.89
C ALA A 108 1.55 10.05 -8.66
N SER A 109 0.92 11.20 -8.45
CA SER A 109 -0.11 11.36 -7.44
C SER A 109 -1.30 12.15 -7.99
N ALA A 110 -2.48 11.87 -7.44
CA ALA A 110 -3.70 12.59 -7.75
C ALA A 110 -4.43 12.99 -6.47
N ALA A 111 -5.15 14.11 -6.53
CA ALA A 111 -6.17 14.47 -5.55
C ALA A 111 -7.49 14.80 -6.26
N ILE A 112 -8.59 14.45 -5.61
CA ILE A 112 -9.95 14.78 -6.04
C ILE A 112 -10.71 15.45 -4.90
N VAL A 113 -11.73 16.22 -5.26
CA VAL A 113 -12.72 16.74 -4.33
C VAL A 113 -14.08 16.10 -4.60
N THR A 114 -14.74 15.65 -3.53
CA THR A 114 -16.04 15.01 -3.61
C THR A 114 -17.03 15.65 -2.64
N GLU A 115 -18.31 15.56 -2.99
CA GLU A 115 -19.45 15.81 -2.11
C GLU A 115 -20.38 14.58 -2.24
N GLY A 116 -20.41 13.74 -1.20
CA GLY A 116 -21.03 12.42 -1.27
C GLY A 116 -20.33 11.50 -2.28
N LYS A 117 -21.08 10.86 -3.17
CA LYS A 117 -20.57 9.97 -4.23
C LYS A 117 -20.39 10.67 -5.58
N LYS A 118 -19.96 11.94 -5.56
CA LYS A 118 -19.79 12.75 -6.76
C LYS A 118 -18.49 13.55 -6.69
N ILE A 119 -17.70 13.49 -7.76
CA ILE A 119 -16.57 14.39 -7.99
C ILE A 119 -17.11 15.77 -8.41
N VAL A 120 -16.70 16.82 -7.72
CA VAL A 120 -17.28 18.17 -7.89
C VAL A 120 -16.41 19.17 -8.66
N ASP A 121 -15.14 18.84 -8.91
CA ASP A 121 -14.21 19.64 -9.71
C ASP A 121 -13.16 18.73 -10.40
N GLU A 122 -12.41 19.27 -11.36
CA GLU A 122 -11.36 18.55 -12.09
C GLU A 122 -10.23 18.06 -11.17
N PRO A 123 -9.81 16.78 -11.26
CA PRO A 123 -8.70 16.26 -10.45
C PRO A 123 -7.40 17.06 -10.61
N ILE A 124 -6.61 17.12 -9.53
CA ILE A 124 -5.25 17.65 -9.57
C ILE A 124 -4.29 16.47 -9.72
N PHE A 125 -3.40 16.54 -10.70
CA PHE A 125 -2.35 15.54 -10.92
C PHE A 125 -0.98 16.15 -10.66
N LYS A 126 -0.10 15.40 -9.99
CA LYS A 126 1.33 15.71 -9.89
C LYS A 126 2.16 14.54 -10.37
N VAL A 127 3.16 14.88 -11.17
CA VAL A 127 4.24 14.00 -11.61
C VAL A 127 5.54 14.74 -11.32
N ASP A 128 6.52 14.06 -10.73
CA ASP A 128 7.84 14.66 -10.49
C ASP A 128 8.70 14.60 -11.76
N GLU A 129 9.85 15.26 -11.72
CA GLU A 129 10.84 15.21 -12.78
C GLU A 129 11.32 13.78 -13.02
N GLN A 130 11.50 13.45 -14.30
CA GLN A 130 11.99 12.12 -14.70
C GLN A 130 13.50 12.07 -14.50
N ASP A 131 13.97 11.06 -13.79
CA ASP A 131 15.38 10.89 -13.41
C ASP A 131 15.89 9.48 -13.78
N VAL A 132 17.19 9.26 -13.64
CA VAL A 132 17.89 7.99 -13.90
C VAL A 132 18.74 7.65 -12.69
N TRP A 133 18.52 6.50 -12.06
CA TRP A 133 19.23 6.10 -10.85
C TRP A 133 20.17 4.92 -11.12
N PRO A 134 21.45 5.17 -11.46
CA PRO A 134 22.39 4.11 -11.82
C PRO A 134 22.89 3.29 -10.62
N ASP A 135 22.84 3.85 -9.41
CA ASP A 135 23.52 3.30 -8.23
C ASP A 135 22.63 3.22 -6.99
N GLU A 136 21.31 3.42 -7.12
CA GLU A 136 20.38 3.37 -5.99
C GLU A 136 20.07 1.91 -5.59
N PRO A 137 20.57 1.42 -4.43
CA PRO A 137 20.42 0.01 -4.07
C PRO A 137 18.98 -0.35 -3.68
N ARG A 138 18.17 0.65 -3.31
CA ARG A 138 16.78 0.48 -2.86
C ARG A 138 15.83 1.34 -3.68
N ALA A 139 15.95 1.22 -5.00
CA ALA A 139 15.25 2.09 -5.96
C ALA A 139 13.72 2.12 -5.75
N HIS A 140 13.07 0.95 -5.60
CA HIS A 140 11.63 0.91 -5.32
C HIS A 140 11.23 1.56 -3.99
N ASP A 141 12.07 1.50 -2.96
CA ASP A 141 11.80 2.16 -1.68
C ASP A 141 11.93 3.69 -1.82
N ARG A 142 12.95 4.15 -2.58
CA ARG A 142 13.13 5.58 -2.88
C ARG A 142 11.99 6.11 -3.74
N GLU A 143 11.54 5.32 -4.72
CA GLU A 143 10.39 5.62 -5.56
C GLU A 143 9.09 5.71 -4.73
N SER A 144 8.86 4.75 -3.83
CA SER A 144 7.69 4.78 -2.93
C SER A 144 7.67 5.99 -2.01
N LEU A 145 8.86 6.40 -1.55
CA LEU A 145 9.06 7.60 -0.74
C LEU A 145 8.73 8.88 -1.53
N LEU A 146 9.22 9.00 -2.76
CA LEU A 146 8.92 10.14 -3.64
C LEU A 146 7.46 10.17 -4.09
N ALA A 147 6.83 9.01 -4.31
CA ALA A 147 5.39 8.93 -4.54
C ALA A 147 4.60 9.46 -3.33
N SER A 148 5.01 9.12 -2.11
CA SER A 148 4.41 9.65 -0.87
C SER A 148 4.58 11.17 -0.76
N LYS A 149 5.77 11.70 -1.13
CA LYS A 149 6.01 13.15 -1.19
C LYS A 149 5.03 13.84 -2.14
N LEU A 150 4.86 13.31 -3.36
CA LEU A 150 3.90 13.85 -4.33
C LEU A 150 2.46 13.80 -3.79
N GLN A 151 2.09 12.75 -3.06
CA GLN A 151 0.79 12.66 -2.39
C GLN A 151 0.56 13.80 -1.42
N PHE A 152 1.54 14.10 -0.58
CA PHE A 152 1.43 15.21 0.36
C PHE A 152 1.35 16.55 -0.37
N GLU A 153 2.14 16.74 -1.42
CA GLU A 153 2.16 17.96 -2.21
C GLU A 153 0.88 18.18 -3.01
N VAL A 154 0.28 17.14 -3.60
CA VAL A 154 -0.99 17.29 -4.33
C VAL A 154 -2.16 17.53 -3.36
N THR A 155 -2.07 16.98 -2.15
CA THR A 155 -3.07 17.22 -1.09
C THR A 155 -3.01 18.65 -0.58
N LEU A 156 -1.81 19.21 -0.41
CA LEU A 156 -1.63 20.63 -0.06
C LEU A 156 -2.26 21.56 -1.12
N ASP A 157 -1.97 21.33 -2.40
CA ASP A 157 -2.58 22.09 -3.51
C ASP A 157 -4.11 21.95 -3.50
N ALA A 158 -4.63 20.75 -3.23
CA ALA A 158 -6.06 20.48 -3.14
C ALA A 158 -6.73 21.21 -1.96
N ILE A 159 -6.05 21.30 -0.81
CA ILE A 159 -6.54 22.06 0.35
C ILE A 159 -6.58 23.55 0.03
N GLU A 160 -5.54 24.08 -0.61
CA GLU A 160 -5.48 25.49 -1.00
C GLU A 160 -6.57 25.83 -2.01
N ARG A 161 -6.73 25.00 -3.05
CA ARG A 161 -7.70 25.21 -4.14
C ARG A 161 -9.14 25.06 -3.68
N TRP A 162 -9.46 23.99 -2.97
CA TRP A 162 -10.86 23.60 -2.73
C TRP A 162 -11.38 23.90 -1.34
N ARG A 163 -10.49 24.18 -0.37
CA ARG A 163 -10.80 24.46 1.04
C ARG A 163 -11.82 23.45 1.58
N PRO A 164 -11.48 22.15 1.60
CA PRO A 164 -12.42 21.11 1.99
C PRO A 164 -12.74 21.17 3.49
N LYS A 165 -13.83 20.51 3.88
CA LYS A 165 -14.18 20.31 5.30
C LYS A 165 -13.39 19.15 5.91
N TYR A 166 -13.02 18.15 5.11
CA TYR A 166 -12.28 16.98 5.56
C TYR A 166 -11.24 16.56 4.50
N VAL A 167 -10.19 15.87 4.95
CA VAL A 167 -9.17 15.26 4.08
C VAL A 167 -9.01 13.80 4.43
N ILE A 168 -9.00 12.92 3.42
CA ILE A 168 -8.67 11.50 3.58
C ILE A 168 -7.53 11.15 2.61
N ILE A 169 -6.48 10.52 3.13
CA ILE A 169 -5.34 10.05 2.35
C ILE A 169 -5.43 8.53 2.24
N ASP A 170 -5.21 7.95 1.05
CA ASP A 170 -5.02 6.50 0.95
C ASP A 170 -3.62 6.13 1.49
N GLY A 171 -3.60 5.41 2.61
CA GLY A 171 -2.37 5.08 3.33
C GLY A 171 -2.32 5.65 4.75
N SER A 172 -1.16 5.46 5.39
CA SER A 172 -0.89 5.97 6.74
C SER A 172 -0.50 7.45 6.67
N LEU A 173 -0.85 8.23 7.70
CA LEU A 173 -0.36 9.61 7.82
C LEU A 173 1.15 9.68 8.06
N LEU A 174 1.72 8.60 8.60
CA LEU A 174 3.14 8.48 8.88
C LEU A 174 3.81 7.64 7.79
N LEU A 175 5.06 7.99 7.47
CA LEU A 175 5.84 7.17 6.55
C LEU A 175 6.03 5.75 7.10
N ASN A 176 6.04 4.78 6.20
CA ASN A 176 6.30 3.40 6.58
C ASN A 176 7.69 3.26 7.21
N TYR A 177 7.79 2.53 8.33
CA TYR A 177 9.06 2.37 9.06
C TYR A 177 10.18 1.76 8.21
N TRP A 178 9.86 0.98 7.16
CA TRP A 178 10.85 0.38 6.27
C TRP A 178 11.60 1.39 5.40
N LEU A 179 11.03 2.60 5.24
CA LEU A 179 11.61 3.73 4.51
C LEU A 179 12.56 4.56 5.39
N LEU A 180 12.65 4.29 6.69
CA LEU A 180 13.57 5.01 7.56
C LEU A 180 15.03 4.72 7.16
N PRO A 181 15.88 5.76 6.99
CA PRO A 181 17.29 5.60 6.62
C PRO A 181 18.17 5.18 7.81
N ILE A 182 17.79 4.11 8.52
CA ILE A 182 18.43 3.65 9.78
C ILE A 182 19.46 2.52 9.57
N ARG A 183 19.44 1.86 8.41
CA ARG A 183 20.37 0.78 8.06
C ARG A 183 21.54 1.33 7.24
N PRO A 184 22.71 0.70 7.25
CA PRO A 184 23.76 1.04 6.28
C PRO A 184 23.28 0.75 4.86
N GLY A 185 23.79 1.51 3.88
CA GLY A 185 23.53 1.29 2.45
C GLY A 185 22.54 2.24 1.77
N PHE A 186 22.03 3.27 2.46
CA PHE A 186 21.28 4.34 1.81
C PHE A 186 22.23 5.40 1.23
N THR A 187 21.95 5.82 0.00
CA THR A 187 22.61 6.93 -0.69
C THR A 187 22.33 8.28 0.00
N GLU A 188 23.11 9.31 -0.30
CA GLU A 188 22.84 10.65 0.23
C GLU A 188 21.58 11.25 -0.40
N GLU A 189 21.32 10.91 -1.66
CA GLU A 189 20.11 11.22 -2.41
C GLU A 189 18.87 10.65 -1.72
N TYR A 190 18.89 9.36 -1.34
CA TYR A 190 17.80 8.75 -0.57
C TYR A 190 17.54 9.51 0.74
N LYS A 191 18.60 9.83 1.51
CA LYS A 191 18.47 10.55 2.79
C LYS A 191 17.89 11.95 2.59
N ARG A 192 18.30 12.64 1.53
CA ARG A 192 17.75 13.95 1.16
C ARG A 192 16.27 13.84 0.82
N ASP A 193 15.90 12.89 -0.03
CA ASP A 193 14.51 12.67 -0.44
C ASP A 193 13.64 12.27 0.76
N PHE A 194 14.19 11.51 1.69
CA PHE A 194 13.52 11.14 2.95
C PHE A 194 13.23 12.37 3.80
N ASN A 195 14.22 13.23 4.00
CA ASN A 195 14.04 14.46 4.75
C ASN A 195 13.02 15.39 4.08
N LEU A 196 13.08 15.55 2.75
CA LEU A 196 12.10 16.35 2.00
C LEU A 196 10.68 15.79 2.14
N THR A 197 10.53 14.47 2.06
CA THR A 197 9.22 13.81 2.20
C THR A 197 8.64 13.99 3.60
N ILE A 198 9.48 13.83 4.64
CA ILE A 198 9.07 14.09 6.04
C ILE A 198 8.63 15.55 6.19
N LEU A 199 9.37 16.50 5.64
CA LEU A 199 9.00 17.92 5.70
C LEU A 199 7.65 18.18 5.04
N LYS A 200 7.38 17.58 3.87
CA LYS A 200 6.08 17.70 3.18
C LYS A 200 4.92 17.05 3.94
N SER A 201 5.16 15.91 4.59
CA SER A 201 4.16 15.32 5.48
C SER A 201 3.85 16.22 6.69
N ILE A 202 4.90 16.75 7.34
CA ILE A 202 4.73 17.70 8.46
C ILE A 202 3.97 18.93 8.01
N GLU A 203 4.33 19.52 6.87
CA GLU A 203 3.67 20.67 6.27
C GLU A 203 2.18 20.40 6.04
N LEU A 204 1.82 19.25 5.49
CA LEU A 204 0.43 18.85 5.28
C LEU A 204 -0.36 18.75 6.59
N ILE A 205 0.11 17.97 7.55
CA ILE A 205 -0.63 17.73 8.80
C ILE A 205 -0.73 19.04 9.61
N TYR A 206 0.33 19.86 9.61
CA TYR A 206 0.34 21.15 10.27
C TYR A 206 -0.58 22.18 9.58
N THR A 207 -0.66 22.17 8.24
CA THR A 207 -1.59 23.01 7.48
C THR A 207 -3.04 22.66 7.81
N CYS A 208 -3.37 21.37 7.80
CA CYS A 208 -4.69 20.88 8.22
C CYS A 208 -5.02 21.32 9.66
N PHE A 209 -4.07 21.21 10.60
CA PHE A 209 -4.25 21.68 11.97
C PHE A 209 -4.51 23.19 12.05
N LYS A 210 -3.71 24.01 11.35
CA LYS A 210 -3.88 25.48 11.34
C LYS A 210 -5.20 25.94 10.73
N MET A 211 -5.72 25.18 9.77
CA MET A 211 -6.96 25.48 9.07
C MET A 211 -8.19 24.82 9.72
N ASP A 212 -8.02 24.09 10.81
CA ASP A 212 -9.08 23.29 11.46
C ASP A 212 -9.76 22.32 10.47
N ILE A 213 -8.97 21.68 9.62
CA ILE A 213 -9.41 20.66 8.65
C ILE A 213 -9.00 19.29 9.19
N PRO A 214 -9.96 18.44 9.60
CA PRO A 214 -9.62 17.09 10.03
C PRO A 214 -9.05 16.24 8.90
N ILE A 215 -7.96 15.54 9.20
CA ILE A 215 -7.24 14.67 8.25
C ILE A 215 -7.17 13.23 8.77
N VAL A 216 -7.45 12.26 7.89
CA VAL A 216 -7.39 10.83 8.21
C VAL A 216 -6.59 10.07 7.15
N GLY A 217 -5.65 9.23 7.59
CA GLY A 217 -5.04 8.20 6.76
C GLY A 217 -5.91 6.94 6.79
N PHE A 218 -6.34 6.48 5.62
CA PHE A 218 -7.13 5.26 5.44
C PHE A 218 -6.23 4.09 5.01
N VAL A 219 -5.95 3.16 5.92
CA VAL A 219 -5.01 2.06 5.68
C VAL A 219 -5.74 0.78 5.27
N LYS A 220 -5.82 0.54 3.95
CA LYS A 220 -6.43 -0.67 3.34
C LYS A 220 -5.77 -1.98 3.81
N ARG A 221 -4.44 -1.99 3.92
CA ARG A 221 -3.62 -3.20 4.14
C ARG A 221 -2.67 -3.04 5.31
N THR A 222 -3.18 -3.15 6.53
CA THR A 222 -2.34 -3.08 7.73
C THR A 222 -1.80 -4.46 8.15
N ARG A 223 -0.52 -4.48 8.56
CA ARG A 223 0.13 -5.62 9.22
C ARG A 223 0.38 -5.36 10.70
N VAL A 224 -0.13 -4.24 11.22
CA VAL A 224 0.06 -3.80 12.59
C VAL A 224 -0.70 -4.73 13.55
N ASN A 225 -0.17 -4.82 14.77
CA ASN A 225 -0.50 -5.77 15.80
C ASN A 225 -0.54 -5.10 17.18
N ASP A 226 -0.85 -3.79 17.25
CA ASP A 226 -0.78 -3.00 18.49
C ASP A 226 -1.71 -3.60 19.56
N ILE A 227 -2.96 -3.90 19.17
CA ILE A 227 -3.96 -4.50 20.06
C ILE A 227 -3.57 -5.93 20.43
N CYS A 228 -3.18 -6.74 19.44
CA CYS A 228 -2.76 -8.12 19.69
C CYS A 228 -1.51 -8.21 20.58
N ALA A 229 -0.57 -7.26 20.46
CA ALA A 229 0.61 -7.17 21.31
C ALA A 229 0.25 -6.84 22.77
N GLU A 230 -0.68 -5.89 22.99
CA GLU A 230 -1.23 -5.59 24.33
C GLU A 230 -1.95 -6.80 24.97
N LEU A 231 -2.50 -7.70 24.15
CA LEU A 231 -3.09 -8.95 24.60
C LEU A 231 -2.08 -10.09 24.82
N GLY A 232 -0.78 -9.86 24.58
CA GLY A 232 0.29 -10.85 24.75
C GLY A 232 0.56 -11.73 23.52
N PHE A 233 0.03 -11.37 22.36
CA PHE A 233 0.15 -12.14 21.10
C PHE A 233 0.70 -11.29 19.94
N PRO A 234 1.94 -10.78 20.04
CA PRO A 234 2.53 -9.87 19.04
C PRO A 234 2.79 -10.51 17.67
N LYS A 235 2.47 -11.78 17.44
CA LYS A 235 2.59 -12.43 16.11
C LYS A 235 1.26 -12.46 15.35
N MET A 236 0.18 -11.94 15.93
CA MET A 236 -1.14 -11.86 15.31
C MET A 236 -1.41 -10.44 14.83
N ARG A 237 -1.92 -10.28 13.61
CA ARG A 237 -2.36 -8.97 13.11
C ARG A 237 -3.66 -8.58 13.79
N ASP A 238 -3.84 -7.30 14.08
CA ASP A 238 -5.09 -6.81 14.69
C ASP A 238 -6.30 -7.12 13.82
N THR A 239 -6.18 -6.96 12.49
CA THR A 239 -7.26 -7.26 11.53
C THR A 239 -7.69 -8.71 11.57
N ALA A 240 -6.79 -9.66 11.82
CA ALA A 240 -7.15 -11.07 11.91
C ALA A 240 -8.07 -11.35 13.10
N LEU A 241 -7.89 -10.62 14.21
CA LEU A 241 -8.70 -10.70 15.41
C LEU A 241 -9.99 -9.88 15.26
N LEU A 242 -9.88 -8.61 14.88
CA LEU A 242 -11.00 -7.67 14.80
C LEU A 242 -12.03 -8.04 13.73
N ASP A 243 -11.63 -8.74 12.67
CA ASP A 243 -12.57 -9.25 11.67
C ASP A 243 -13.61 -10.23 12.26
N THR A 244 -13.33 -10.84 13.42
CA THR A 244 -14.27 -11.72 14.12
C THR A 244 -15.17 -10.99 15.14
N VAL A 245 -14.89 -9.72 15.42
CA VAL A 245 -15.54 -8.98 16.50
C VAL A 245 -16.29 -7.75 16.00
N LEU A 246 -15.76 -7.04 15.00
CA LEU A 246 -16.42 -5.88 14.41
C LEU A 246 -17.46 -6.29 13.38
N SER A 247 -18.68 -5.84 13.58
CA SER A 247 -19.77 -5.91 12.61
C SER A 247 -19.75 -4.68 11.68
N MET A 248 -20.46 -4.76 10.56
CA MET A 248 -20.57 -3.63 9.64
C MET A 248 -21.15 -2.38 10.36
N GLY A 249 -20.49 -1.26 10.17
CA GLY A 249 -20.82 0.01 10.84
C GLY A 249 -20.33 0.11 12.28
N GLU A 250 -19.42 -0.77 12.71
CA GLU A 250 -18.76 -0.69 14.01
C GLU A 250 -17.30 -0.27 13.91
N TYR A 251 -16.81 0.33 14.99
CA TYR A 251 -15.42 0.75 15.14
C TYR A 251 -14.89 0.55 16.56
N THR A 252 -13.58 0.43 16.68
CA THR A 252 -12.89 0.42 17.98
C THR A 252 -12.70 1.84 18.48
N GLU A 253 -12.85 2.07 19.78
CA GLU A 253 -12.49 3.36 20.39
C GLU A 253 -11.07 3.82 19.97
N PRO A 254 -10.90 5.11 19.60
CA PRO A 254 -9.60 5.65 19.23
C PRO A 254 -8.53 5.42 20.31
N LYS A 255 -7.38 4.88 19.91
CA LYS A 255 -6.21 4.69 20.78
C LYS A 255 -5.00 5.45 20.24
N PRO A 256 -4.16 6.04 21.10
CA PRO A 256 -2.93 6.66 20.66
C PRO A 256 -1.93 5.60 20.18
N ILE A 257 -1.19 5.90 19.12
CA ILE A 257 0.02 5.16 18.74
C ILE A 257 1.04 5.35 19.87
N GLN A 258 1.79 4.29 20.21
CA GLN A 258 2.80 4.33 21.26
C GLN A 258 3.84 5.42 21.01
N LYS A 259 4.16 6.21 22.06
CA LYS A 259 5.11 7.33 21.97
C LYS A 259 6.53 6.86 21.62
N GLU A 260 6.85 5.61 21.91
CA GLU A 260 8.13 4.99 21.61
C GLU A 260 8.31 4.68 20.12
N ASN A 261 7.26 4.82 19.30
CA ASN A 261 7.30 4.59 17.86
C ASN A 261 8.41 5.40 17.19
N MET A 262 9.29 4.69 16.48
CA MET A 262 10.49 5.27 15.89
C MET A 262 10.17 6.31 14.82
N VAL A 263 9.13 6.09 14.01
CA VAL A 263 8.71 7.03 12.97
C VAL A 263 8.24 8.33 13.63
N LEU A 264 7.38 8.25 14.66
CA LEU A 264 6.92 9.44 15.39
C LEU A 264 8.09 10.25 15.98
N LYS A 265 9.12 9.58 16.52
CA LYS A 265 10.33 10.27 17.01
C LYS A 265 11.03 11.07 15.93
N TRP A 266 11.11 10.56 14.70
CA TRP A 266 11.66 11.31 13.57
C TRP A 266 10.85 12.57 13.28
N TYR A 267 9.53 12.46 13.20
CA TYR A 267 8.63 13.60 12.98
C TYR A 267 8.78 14.67 14.06
N ARG A 268 8.73 14.28 15.35
CA ARG A 268 8.88 15.19 16.49
C ARG A 268 10.25 15.88 16.48
N ASN A 269 11.32 15.12 16.28
CA ASN A 269 12.67 15.68 16.20
C ASN A 269 12.83 16.68 15.05
N THR A 270 12.21 16.42 13.90
CA THR A 270 12.21 17.37 12.78
C THR A 270 11.43 18.64 13.13
N CYS A 271 10.27 18.52 13.77
CA CYS A 271 9.49 19.68 14.21
C CYS A 271 10.23 20.54 15.24
N HIS A 272 10.92 19.92 16.20
CA HIS A 272 11.77 20.63 17.15
C HIS A 272 12.87 21.43 16.45
N LYS A 273 13.53 20.85 15.45
CA LYS A 273 14.55 21.55 14.65
C LYS A 273 13.98 22.72 13.85
N MET A 274 12.70 22.65 13.48
CA MET A 274 11.97 23.72 12.80
C MET A 274 11.43 24.79 13.77
N GLY A 275 11.58 24.61 15.09
CA GLY A 275 11.09 25.56 16.09
C GLY A 275 9.59 25.51 16.35
N VAL A 276 8.91 24.40 16.02
CA VAL A 276 7.49 24.20 16.35
C VAL A 276 7.35 24.03 17.87
N SER A 277 6.31 24.64 18.47
CA SER A 277 6.07 24.56 19.91
C SER A 277 5.71 23.15 20.37
N GLU A 278 6.03 22.78 21.61
CA GLU A 278 5.71 21.44 22.14
C GLU A 278 4.21 21.15 22.09
N THR A 279 3.38 22.15 22.44
CA THR A 279 1.92 22.03 22.42
C THR A 279 1.40 21.74 21.02
N ASP A 280 1.94 22.40 19.99
CA ASP A 280 1.58 22.14 18.60
C ASP A 280 2.07 20.74 18.16
N ILE A 281 3.28 20.33 18.55
CA ILE A 281 3.82 19.00 18.25
C ILE A 281 2.93 17.91 18.87
N GLU A 282 2.50 18.07 20.12
CA GLU A 282 1.60 17.12 20.78
C GLU A 282 0.25 17.05 20.06
N ASN A 283 -0.35 18.18 19.67
CA ASN A 283 -1.63 18.19 18.96
C ASN A 283 -1.57 17.53 17.59
N VAL A 284 -0.47 17.71 16.86
CA VAL A 284 -0.29 17.27 15.47
C VAL A 284 0.28 15.84 15.38
N PHE A 285 1.15 15.43 16.32
CA PHE A 285 1.88 14.16 16.28
C PHE A 285 1.65 13.24 17.49
N ASP A 286 0.65 13.51 18.34
CA ASP A 286 -0.06 12.45 19.04
C ASP A 286 -1.08 11.84 18.07
N ILE A 287 -0.62 10.89 17.24
CA ILE A 287 -1.45 10.19 16.27
C ILE A 287 -2.25 9.09 16.98
N TYR A 288 -3.55 9.06 16.70
CA TYR A 288 -4.49 8.04 17.13
C TYR A 288 -4.79 7.10 15.98
N PHE A 289 -5.20 5.89 16.31
CA PHE A 289 -5.74 4.93 15.37
C PHE A 289 -7.06 4.35 15.87
N SER A 290 -7.91 3.96 14.93
CA SER A 290 -9.14 3.21 15.16
C SER A 290 -9.33 2.20 14.03
N TYR A 291 -9.94 1.06 14.31
CA TYR A 291 -10.34 0.11 13.28
C TYR A 291 -11.83 0.25 13.00
N ILE A 292 -12.19 0.25 11.72
CA ILE A 292 -13.56 0.43 11.23
C ILE A 292 -13.94 -0.72 10.28
N LYS A 293 -15.16 -1.24 10.39
CA LYS A 293 -15.72 -2.23 9.45
C LYS A 293 -16.81 -1.58 8.60
N THR A 294 -16.50 -1.30 7.34
CA THR A 294 -17.39 -0.60 6.38
C THR A 294 -17.86 -1.47 5.21
N GLY A 295 -17.34 -2.69 5.08
CA GLY A 295 -17.68 -3.64 4.02
C GLY A 295 -17.58 -5.08 4.47
N PHE A 296 -17.70 -6.02 3.53
CA PHE A 296 -17.57 -7.46 3.81
C PHE A 296 -16.12 -7.91 4.02
N THR A 297 -15.13 -7.10 3.63
CA THR A 297 -13.70 -7.36 3.80
C THR A 297 -13.22 -7.08 5.23
N THR A 298 -11.99 -7.45 5.56
CA THR A 298 -11.38 -7.16 6.87
C THR A 298 -11.51 -5.69 7.28
N PRO A 299 -11.60 -5.37 8.58
CA PRO A 299 -11.62 -3.99 9.06
C PRO A 299 -10.44 -3.16 8.56
N PHE A 300 -10.69 -1.88 8.28
CA PHE A 300 -9.67 -0.90 7.89
C PHE A 300 -9.14 -0.17 9.11
N ARG A 301 -7.89 0.30 9.05
CA ARG A 301 -7.30 1.14 10.09
C ARG A 301 -7.34 2.59 9.64
N LEU A 302 -7.92 3.45 10.48
CA LEU A 302 -7.88 4.90 10.33
C LEU A 302 -6.79 5.43 11.25
N GLU A 303 -5.98 6.36 10.76
CA GLU A 303 -4.97 7.08 11.54
C GLU A 303 -5.21 8.57 11.45
N PHE A 304 -5.16 9.28 12.58
CA PHE A 304 -5.49 10.71 12.63
C PHE A 304 -4.84 11.41 13.82
N PRO A 305 -4.50 12.70 13.71
CA PRO A 305 -3.97 13.47 14.83
C PRO A 305 -4.99 13.65 15.97
N ARG A 306 -4.49 13.95 17.17
CA ARG A 306 -5.32 14.17 18.37
C ARG A 306 -6.42 15.22 18.16
N TYR A 307 -6.14 16.32 17.46
CA TYR A 307 -7.15 17.37 17.23
C TYR A 307 -8.33 16.90 16.38
N CYS A 308 -8.19 15.78 15.65
CA CYS A 308 -9.25 15.20 14.84
C CYS A 308 -10.21 14.29 15.64
N ILE A 309 -9.98 14.03 16.93
CA ILE A 309 -10.80 13.11 17.74
C ILE A 309 -12.27 13.53 17.74
N ASP A 310 -12.55 14.83 17.92
CA ASP A 310 -13.93 15.32 17.99
C ASP A 310 -14.65 15.20 16.63
N SER A 311 -13.89 15.29 15.53
CA SER A 311 -14.39 15.10 14.16
C SER A 311 -14.34 13.66 13.66
N PHE A 312 -13.80 12.73 14.45
CA PHE A 312 -13.62 11.33 14.05
C PHE A 312 -14.95 10.66 13.70
N ARG A 313 -16.01 10.98 14.45
CA ARG A 313 -17.35 10.45 14.22
C ARG A 313 -17.92 10.89 12.87
N ASP A 314 -17.69 12.15 12.51
CA ASP A 314 -18.14 12.72 11.23
C ASP A 314 -17.45 12.04 10.06
N ILE A 315 -16.11 11.98 10.10
CA ILE A 315 -15.31 11.39 9.02
C ILE A 315 -15.65 9.91 8.86
N SER A 316 -15.79 9.18 9.97
CA SER A 316 -16.16 7.77 9.91
C SER A 316 -17.57 7.55 9.35
N SER A 317 -18.49 8.49 9.60
CA SER A 317 -19.84 8.47 9.02
C SER A 317 -19.79 8.72 7.51
N ILE A 318 -18.94 9.65 7.04
CA ILE A 318 -18.70 9.87 5.61
C ILE A 318 -18.11 8.62 4.96
N ILE A 319 -17.08 8.03 5.57
CA ILE A 319 -16.45 6.79 5.10
C ILE A 319 -17.50 5.69 4.95
N LEU A 320 -18.33 5.43 5.96
CA LEU A 320 -19.38 4.41 5.89
C LEU A 320 -20.43 4.71 4.82
N ALA A 321 -20.94 5.95 4.77
CA ALA A 321 -22.00 6.34 3.83
C ALA A 321 -21.54 6.31 2.37
N THR A 322 -20.27 6.61 2.12
CA THR A 322 -19.68 6.63 0.78
C THR A 322 -19.01 5.32 0.40
N SER A 323 -18.88 4.37 1.32
CA SER A 323 -18.30 3.06 1.04
C SER A 323 -19.08 2.26 0.00
N GLU A 324 -18.33 1.49 -0.79
CA GLU A 324 -18.86 0.54 -1.77
C GLU A 324 -18.86 -0.89 -1.21
N GLU A 325 -19.14 -1.91 -2.04
CA GLU A 325 -19.30 -3.31 -1.60
C GLU A 325 -18.11 -3.84 -0.79
N TYR A 326 -16.89 -3.46 -1.19
CA TYR A 326 -15.65 -3.83 -0.50
C TYR A 326 -15.31 -2.93 0.70
N GLY A 327 -16.18 -1.99 1.06
CA GLY A 327 -15.99 -1.10 2.22
C GLY A 327 -14.98 0.02 2.02
N ILE A 328 -14.47 0.21 0.80
CA ILE A 328 -13.61 1.36 0.47
C ILE A 328 -14.52 2.54 0.11
N PRO A 329 -14.31 3.75 0.69
CA PRO A 329 -15.01 4.97 0.31
C PRO A 329 -14.89 5.29 -1.17
N PHE A 330 -15.99 5.74 -1.79
CA PHE A 330 -16.04 6.20 -3.18
C PHE A 330 -14.84 7.08 -3.56
N ALA A 331 -14.56 8.12 -2.78
CA ALA A 331 -13.48 9.07 -3.08
C ALA A 331 -12.09 8.40 -3.13
N LEU A 332 -11.85 7.38 -2.30
CA LEU A 332 -10.59 6.62 -2.33
C LEU A 332 -10.51 5.62 -3.48
N ASN A 333 -11.65 5.06 -3.91
CA ASN A 333 -11.68 4.18 -5.07
C ASN A 333 -11.44 4.98 -6.36
N GLU A 334 -12.07 6.15 -6.51
CA GLU A 334 -11.91 7.01 -7.68
C GLU A 334 -10.46 7.51 -7.82
N VAL A 335 -9.85 7.99 -6.75
CA VAL A 335 -8.47 8.51 -6.83
C VAL A 335 -7.44 7.40 -7.07
N ASP A 336 -7.63 6.21 -6.50
CA ASP A 336 -6.82 5.00 -6.78
C ASP A 336 -6.88 4.64 -8.26
N ASN A 337 -8.08 4.62 -8.85
CA ASN A 337 -8.27 4.35 -10.28
C ASN A 337 -7.62 5.41 -11.18
N LEU A 338 -7.66 6.70 -10.79
CA LEU A 338 -7.07 7.79 -11.57
C LEU A 338 -5.55 7.75 -11.58
N VAL A 339 -4.91 7.34 -10.48
CA VAL A 339 -3.45 7.38 -10.32
C VAL A 339 -2.78 6.04 -10.67
N LYS A 340 -3.55 4.97 -10.86
CA LYS A 340 -3.03 3.61 -11.05
C LYS A 340 -2.02 3.48 -12.20
N ILE A 341 -0.74 3.30 -11.85
CA ILE A 341 0.32 2.99 -12.82
C ILE A 341 0.42 1.47 -12.97
N SER A 342 -0.30 0.92 -13.94
CA SER A 342 -0.25 -0.51 -14.25
C SER A 342 1.09 -0.94 -14.85
N SER A 343 1.42 -2.24 -14.73
CA SER A 343 2.60 -2.81 -15.43
C SER A 343 2.49 -2.66 -16.94
N PHE A 344 1.28 -2.57 -17.49
CA PHE A 344 1.08 -2.26 -18.91
C PHE A 344 1.56 -0.84 -19.26
N LEU A 345 1.19 0.17 -18.46
CA LEU A 345 1.63 1.55 -18.68
C LEU A 345 3.14 1.69 -18.51
N SER A 346 3.69 1.02 -17.49
CA SER A 346 5.14 0.95 -17.28
C SER A 346 5.86 0.33 -18.49
N ASN A 347 5.35 -0.79 -19.03
CA ASN A 347 5.90 -1.42 -20.24
C ASN A 347 5.78 -0.54 -21.49
N ILE A 348 4.65 0.15 -21.69
CA ILE A 348 4.53 1.12 -22.79
C ILE A 348 5.61 2.19 -22.67
N ARG A 349 5.82 2.73 -21.47
CA ARG A 349 6.86 3.73 -21.22
C ARG A 349 8.25 3.19 -21.57
N THR A 350 8.57 1.97 -21.15
CA THR A 350 9.84 1.29 -21.46
C THR A 350 10.04 1.11 -22.96
N LEU A 351 8.99 0.70 -23.70
CA LEU A 351 9.06 0.63 -25.17
C LEU A 351 9.28 1.99 -25.83
N ILE A 352 8.62 3.04 -25.32
CA ILE A 352 8.83 4.41 -25.83
C ILE A 352 10.27 4.87 -25.58
N ILE A 353 10.84 4.58 -24.41
CA ILE A 353 12.25 4.86 -24.10
C ILE A 353 13.15 4.15 -25.11
N TYR A 354 12.94 2.85 -25.33
CA TYR A 354 13.72 2.07 -26.29
C TYR A 354 13.58 2.59 -27.72
N SER A 355 12.36 2.94 -28.16
CA SER A 355 12.11 3.53 -29.47
C SER A 355 12.83 4.86 -29.65
N LYS A 356 12.84 5.72 -28.62
CA LYS A 356 13.59 6.99 -28.65
C LYS A 356 15.09 6.77 -28.71
N ALA A 357 15.61 5.75 -28.00
CA ALA A 357 17.02 5.37 -28.09
C ALA A 357 17.41 4.90 -29.50
N LEU A 358 16.54 4.13 -30.18
CA LEU A 358 16.76 3.74 -31.58
C LEU A 358 16.84 4.95 -32.53
N ASP A 359 16.03 5.98 -32.29
CA ASP A 359 16.09 7.20 -33.11
C ASP A 359 17.39 7.98 -32.90
N LEU A 360 17.97 7.94 -31.70
CA LEU A 360 19.32 8.48 -31.44
C LEU A 360 20.40 7.68 -32.17
N VAL A 361 20.26 6.36 -32.26
CA VAL A 361 21.17 5.53 -33.08
C VAL A 361 21.10 5.90 -34.56
N LYS A 362 19.89 6.10 -35.09
CA LYS A 362 19.71 6.52 -36.50
C LYS A 362 20.34 7.88 -36.79
N LYS A 363 20.35 8.79 -35.81
CA LYS A 363 20.97 10.11 -35.90
C LYS A 363 22.49 10.08 -35.76
N GLY A 364 23.06 8.94 -35.31
CA GLY A 364 24.48 8.80 -35.02
C GLY A 364 24.89 9.31 -33.63
N ASP A 365 23.92 9.66 -32.77
CA ASP A 365 24.18 10.13 -31.39
C ASP A 365 24.51 8.96 -30.45
N LEU A 366 24.04 7.75 -30.78
CA LEU A 366 24.36 6.50 -30.09
C LEU A 366 24.81 5.43 -31.09
N SER A 367 25.63 4.49 -30.63
CA SER A 367 25.94 3.27 -31.38
C SER A 367 24.87 2.18 -31.12
N GLN A 368 24.86 1.13 -31.95
CA GLN A 368 24.00 -0.03 -31.69
C GLN A 368 24.34 -0.74 -30.36
N GLU A 369 25.61 -0.71 -29.95
CA GLU A 369 26.07 -1.35 -28.72
C GLU A 369 25.54 -0.63 -27.47
N ASP A 370 25.31 0.68 -27.55
CA ASP A 370 24.74 1.49 -26.46
C ASP A 370 23.28 1.12 -26.14
N LEU A 371 22.58 0.45 -27.06
CA LEU A 371 21.22 -0.04 -26.81
C LEU A 371 21.16 -1.08 -25.68
N ASN A 372 22.29 -1.70 -25.33
CA ASN A 372 22.38 -2.63 -24.20
C ASN A 372 22.07 -1.95 -22.86
N LEU A 373 22.27 -0.63 -22.74
CA LEU A 373 21.91 0.15 -21.55
C LEU A 373 20.39 0.11 -21.30
N PHE A 374 19.60 0.10 -22.37
CA PHE A 374 18.13 0.08 -22.32
C PHE A 374 17.54 -1.33 -22.32
N SER A 375 18.37 -2.36 -22.12
CA SER A 375 17.87 -3.71 -21.89
C SER A 375 17.36 -3.85 -20.46
N LEU A 376 16.24 -4.55 -20.28
CA LEU A 376 15.71 -4.87 -18.96
C LEU A 376 16.72 -5.70 -18.14
N GLN A 377 16.75 -5.45 -16.83
CA GLN A 377 17.56 -6.21 -15.88
C GLN A 377 17.02 -7.65 -15.71
N HIS A 378 17.89 -8.59 -15.28
CA HIS A 378 17.48 -9.98 -15.08
C HIS A 378 16.35 -10.10 -14.04
N GLY A 379 15.19 -10.62 -14.44
CA GLY A 379 14.00 -10.76 -13.59
C GLY A 379 12.83 -9.87 -14.01
N GLU A 380 13.11 -8.76 -14.70
CA GLU A 380 12.10 -7.90 -15.30
C GLU A 380 11.45 -8.58 -16.52
N ARG A 381 10.12 -8.52 -16.62
CA ARG A 381 9.35 -9.17 -17.69
C ARG A 381 8.47 -8.18 -18.43
N TRP A 382 8.54 -8.22 -19.75
CA TRP A 382 7.54 -7.58 -20.60
C TRP A 382 6.18 -8.28 -20.41
N VAL A 383 5.16 -7.55 -19.95
CA VAL A 383 3.78 -8.05 -19.80
C VAL A 383 3.01 -7.98 -21.13
N ILE A 384 3.66 -7.54 -22.22
CA ILE A 384 3.04 -7.32 -23.54
C ILE A 384 2.67 -8.64 -24.25
N GLY A 385 3.03 -9.80 -23.69
CA GLY A 385 2.71 -11.13 -24.24
C GLY A 385 1.69 -11.95 -23.45
N ASP A 386 1.17 -11.46 -22.33
CA ASP A 386 0.36 -12.31 -21.46
C ASP A 386 -1.09 -12.39 -21.96
N ARG A 387 -1.42 -13.47 -22.68
CA ARG A 387 -2.77 -13.71 -23.24
C ARG A 387 -3.86 -13.72 -22.17
N GLU A 388 -3.52 -14.00 -20.91
CA GLU A 388 -4.44 -13.91 -19.77
C GLU A 388 -4.81 -12.45 -19.42
N TYR A 389 -3.88 -11.51 -19.56
CA TYR A 389 -4.14 -10.09 -19.25
C TYR A 389 -5.05 -9.44 -20.30
N LEU A 390 -4.86 -9.78 -21.59
CA LEU A 390 -5.76 -9.34 -22.66
C LEU A 390 -7.17 -9.94 -22.54
N LYS A 391 -7.30 -11.17 -22.04
CA LYS A 391 -8.61 -11.75 -21.72
C LYS A 391 -9.32 -10.99 -20.59
N ASN A 392 -8.61 -10.66 -19.52
CA ASN A 392 -9.17 -9.91 -18.39
C ASN A 392 -9.52 -8.44 -18.73
N LEU A 393 -8.90 -7.87 -19.77
CA LEU A 393 -9.24 -6.54 -20.29
C LEU A 393 -10.42 -6.54 -21.28
N LEU A 394 -10.73 -7.69 -21.89
CA LEU A 394 -11.81 -7.85 -22.87
C LEU A 394 -13.07 -8.48 -22.26
N GLU A 395 -13.01 -8.93 -21.01
CA GLU A 395 -14.19 -9.27 -20.19
C GLU A 395 -14.57 -8.06 -19.33
N ILE A 396 -15.09 -7.01 -20.00
CA ILE A 396 -15.97 -5.97 -19.42
C ILE A 396 -17.29 -6.03 -20.16
#